data_AF-A0A838XCY8-F1
#
_entry.id   AF-A0A838XCY8-F1
#
_cell.length_a   1.000
_cell.length_b   1.000
_cell.length_c   1.000
_cell.angle_alpha   90.00
_cell.angle_beta   90.00
_cell.angle_gamma   90.00
#
_symmetry.space_group_name_H-M   'P 1'
#
loop_
_entity.id
_entity.type
_entity.pdbx_description
1 polymer ?
#
loop_
_entity_poly.entity_id
_entity_poly.type
_entity_poly.pdbx_seq_one_letter_code
_entity_poly.pdbx_strand_id
1 'polypeptide(L)'
;MTDLKLYIDAWRESADAVLALEPDDWEVPTDLPGWTARDVLAHLVHLERVMVEGEPEPVGGGAVPAEYTNAGVAALRGVPVDQLRADLADLVARRAETLADLPDPQAPAVNTPAGVEWTWEVGLRNRVIDLWSHEQDIRRATGLPGGLDALGAHVTTATFAAALPYVLGRKVKAPAGTVVRWVVTGPVPLDSTIGVGDDGRARPTEADPTATVRMDTAAFTILGAGRRTPDDVEVEIEGDRELAERVLRAMAVTT
;
A
#
# COMPACT_ATOMS: atom_id res chain seq x y z
N MET A 1 -19.90 -7.43 -8.23
CA MET A 1 -19.20 -8.50 -7.50
C MET A 1 -17.73 -8.22 -7.67
N THR A 2 -16.97 -8.13 -6.58
CA THR A 2 -15.53 -7.86 -6.65
C THR A 2 -14.83 -9.08 -7.23
N ASP A 3 -13.97 -8.84 -8.22
CA ASP A 3 -13.18 -9.90 -8.83
C ASP A 3 -11.95 -10.20 -7.98
N LEU A 4 -12.05 -11.18 -7.08
CA LEU A 4 -10.92 -11.61 -6.24
C LEU A 4 -9.74 -12.11 -7.07
N LYS A 5 -9.99 -12.57 -8.30
CA LYS A 5 -8.93 -13.04 -9.19
C LYS A 5 -7.95 -11.91 -9.53
N LEU A 6 -8.43 -10.69 -9.72
CA LEU A 6 -7.56 -9.52 -9.94
C LEU A 6 -6.58 -9.34 -8.76
N TYR A 7 -7.06 -9.45 -7.52
CA TYR A 7 -6.18 -9.29 -6.35
C TYR A 7 -5.18 -10.45 -6.22
N ILE A 8 -5.59 -11.67 -6.54
CA ILE A 8 -4.69 -12.82 -6.51
C ILE A 8 -3.61 -12.69 -7.58
N ASP A 9 -3.99 -12.33 -8.81
CA ASP A 9 -3.04 -12.15 -9.91
C ASP A 9 -2.06 -10.99 -9.61
N ALA A 10 -2.55 -9.88 -9.05
CA ALA A 10 -1.71 -8.74 -8.67
C ALA A 10 -0.74 -9.04 -7.52
N TRP A 11 -1.18 -9.79 -6.51
CA TRP A 11 -0.34 -10.23 -5.41
C TRP A 11 0.74 -11.20 -5.90
N ARG A 12 0.39 -12.17 -6.76
CA ARG A 12 1.35 -13.11 -7.35
C ARG A 12 2.38 -12.40 -8.23
N GLU A 13 1.94 -11.49 -9.11
CA GLU A 13 2.85 -10.72 -9.96
C GLU A 13 3.86 -9.93 -9.12
N SER A 14 3.40 -9.28 -8.04
CA SER A 14 4.27 -8.52 -7.15
C SER A 14 5.23 -9.47 -6.38
N ALA A 15 4.80 -10.69 -6.04
CA ALA A 15 5.63 -11.68 -5.35
C ALA A 15 6.74 -12.23 -6.26
N ASP A 16 6.37 -12.57 -7.48
CA ASP A 16 7.32 -13.00 -8.51
C ASP A 16 8.32 -11.86 -8.81
N ALA A 17 7.86 -10.61 -8.82
CA ALA A 17 8.71 -9.44 -8.99
C ALA A 17 9.71 -9.28 -7.84
N VAL A 18 9.29 -9.40 -6.57
CA VAL A 18 10.20 -9.39 -5.41
C VAL A 18 11.21 -10.53 -5.49
N LEU A 19 10.77 -11.75 -5.83
CA LEU A 19 11.64 -12.92 -5.94
C LEU A 19 12.65 -12.82 -7.08
N ALA A 20 12.36 -12.00 -8.11
CA ALA A 20 13.26 -11.73 -9.22
C ALA A 20 14.25 -10.56 -8.95
N LEU A 21 14.12 -9.83 -7.84
CA LEU A 21 15.07 -8.77 -7.48
C LEU A 21 16.41 -9.39 -7.06
N GLU A 22 17.49 -8.90 -7.67
CA GLU A 22 18.87 -9.24 -7.35
C GLU A 22 19.65 -7.95 -7.02
N PRO A 23 19.38 -7.30 -5.87
CA PRO A 23 20.14 -6.14 -5.47
C PRO A 23 21.56 -6.53 -5.03
N ASP A 24 22.52 -5.65 -5.27
CA ASP A 24 23.93 -5.86 -4.88
C ASP A 24 24.10 -5.94 -3.35
N ASP A 25 23.25 -5.24 -2.61
CA ASP A 25 23.28 -5.18 -1.15
C ASP A 25 21.85 -5.17 -0.58
N TRP A 26 21.56 -6.13 0.29
CA TRP A 26 20.27 -6.27 0.99
C TRP A 26 20.22 -5.52 2.32
N GLU A 27 21.36 -5.05 2.82
CA GLU A 27 21.47 -4.32 4.10
C GLU A 27 21.29 -2.80 3.91
N VAL A 28 20.99 -2.34 2.69
CA VAL A 28 20.68 -0.92 2.43
C VAL A 28 19.42 -0.48 3.17
N PRO A 29 19.42 0.70 3.81
CA PRO A 29 18.24 1.23 4.48
C PRO A 29 17.16 1.59 3.45
N THR A 30 15.90 1.36 3.81
CA THR A 30 14.73 1.75 3.02
C THR A 30 14.09 3.04 3.55
N ASP A 31 13.03 3.50 2.89
CA ASP A 31 12.21 4.62 3.40
C ASP A 31 11.41 4.23 4.66
N LEU A 32 11.37 2.95 5.05
CA LEU A 32 10.78 2.49 6.31
C LEU A 32 11.78 2.65 7.47
N PRO A 33 11.45 3.42 8.52
CA PRO A 33 12.38 3.70 9.60
C PRO A 33 12.93 2.43 10.27
N GLY A 34 14.24 2.24 10.17
CA GLY A 34 14.95 1.13 10.81
C GLY A 34 14.85 -0.21 10.07
N TRP A 35 14.32 -0.22 8.84
CA TRP A 35 14.23 -1.42 8.00
C TRP A 35 15.18 -1.32 6.82
N THR A 36 15.99 -2.36 6.66
CA THR A 36 16.79 -2.64 5.46
C THR A 36 15.94 -3.32 4.38
N ALA A 37 16.45 -3.44 3.15
CA ALA A 37 15.78 -4.23 2.10
C ALA A 37 15.56 -5.68 2.55
N ARG A 38 16.49 -6.25 3.34
CA ARG A 38 16.34 -7.56 3.98
C ARG A 38 15.22 -7.60 5.01
N ASP A 39 15.08 -6.57 5.84
CA ASP A 39 13.97 -6.49 6.81
C ASP A 39 12.61 -6.44 6.08
N VAL A 40 12.52 -5.75 4.94
CA VAL A 40 11.32 -5.77 4.09
C VAL A 40 11.03 -7.18 3.59
N LEU A 41 12.03 -7.91 3.08
CA LEU A 41 11.85 -9.31 2.67
C LEU A 41 11.40 -10.20 3.85
N ALA A 42 11.98 -10.01 5.02
CA ALA A 42 11.60 -10.71 6.24
C ALA A 42 10.13 -10.45 6.63
N HIS A 43 9.66 -9.20 6.54
CA HIS A 43 8.25 -8.86 6.75
C HIS A 43 7.33 -9.60 5.77
N LEU A 44 7.69 -9.64 4.49
CA LEU A 44 6.89 -10.35 3.48
C LEU A 44 6.78 -11.85 3.79
N VAL A 45 7.89 -12.49 4.20
CA VAL A 45 7.90 -13.89 4.64
C VAL A 45 7.04 -14.09 5.89
N HIS A 46 7.16 -13.22 6.88
CA HIS A 46 6.39 -13.31 8.12
C HIS A 46 4.88 -13.27 7.85
N LEU A 47 4.40 -12.28 7.10
CA LEU A 47 2.98 -12.16 6.80
C LEU A 47 2.47 -13.31 5.92
N GLU A 48 3.26 -13.77 4.95
CA GLU A 48 2.87 -14.89 4.12
C GLU A 48 2.75 -16.18 4.95
N ARG A 49 3.71 -16.40 5.87
CA ARG A 49 3.68 -17.53 6.81
C ARG A 49 2.43 -17.51 7.67
N VAL A 50 2.07 -16.37 8.24
CA VAL A 50 0.85 -16.22 9.03
C VAL A 50 -0.38 -16.56 8.20
N MET A 51 -0.46 -16.11 6.95
CA MET A 51 -1.62 -16.35 6.08
C MET A 51 -1.73 -17.81 5.62
N VAL A 52 -0.62 -18.54 5.53
CA VAL A 52 -0.60 -19.97 5.19
C VAL A 52 -0.79 -20.87 6.41
N GLU A 53 -0.07 -20.60 7.49
CA GLU A 53 0.08 -21.50 8.64
C GLU A 53 -0.83 -21.12 9.82
N GLY A 54 -1.37 -19.90 9.80
CA GLY A 54 -2.15 -19.31 10.89
C GLY A 54 -1.28 -18.59 11.92
N GLU A 55 -1.95 -17.82 12.78
CA GLU A 55 -1.35 -17.18 13.95
C GLU A 55 -1.73 -17.98 15.21
N PRO A 56 -0.77 -18.53 15.97
CA PRO A 56 -1.09 -19.28 17.19
C PRO A 56 -1.79 -18.42 18.26
N GLU A 57 -1.40 -17.16 18.40
CA GLU A 57 -1.92 -16.24 19.43
C GLU A 57 -2.32 -14.88 18.80
N PRO A 58 -3.50 -14.79 18.15
CA PRO A 58 -3.93 -13.55 17.50
C PRO A 58 -4.24 -12.45 18.52
N VAL A 59 -3.76 -11.24 18.25
CA VAL A 59 -4.03 -10.03 19.05
C VAL A 59 -5.46 -9.52 18.83
N GLY A 60 -6.00 -9.70 17.62
CA GLY A 60 -7.31 -9.22 17.18
C GLY A 60 -7.36 -7.72 16.90
N GLY A 61 -8.53 -7.25 16.47
CA GLY A 61 -8.82 -5.82 16.26
C GLY A 61 -9.07 -5.42 14.81
N GLY A 62 -9.20 -4.11 14.58
CA GLY A 62 -9.56 -3.55 13.27
C GLY A 62 -8.39 -3.25 12.33
N ALA A 63 -7.15 -3.28 12.83
CA ALA A 63 -5.94 -2.97 12.07
C ALA A 63 -4.74 -3.76 12.63
N VAL A 64 -3.75 -4.01 11.77
CA VAL A 64 -2.53 -4.71 12.14
C VAL A 64 -1.62 -3.74 12.91
N PRO A 65 -1.22 -4.04 14.15
CA PRO A 65 -0.35 -3.15 14.92
C PRO A 65 1.07 -3.07 14.34
N ALA A 66 1.70 -1.89 14.41
CA ALA A 66 3.08 -1.73 13.97
C ALA A 66 4.07 -2.54 14.84
N GLU A 67 3.79 -2.73 16.13
CA GLU A 67 4.63 -3.58 16.99
C GLU A 67 4.61 -5.05 16.55
N TYR A 68 3.49 -5.52 15.99
CA TYR A 68 3.34 -6.88 15.48
C TYR A 68 4.23 -7.12 14.26
N THR A 69 4.18 -6.23 13.27
CA THR A 69 5.03 -6.34 12.07
C THR A 69 6.51 -6.23 12.41
N ASN A 70 6.88 -5.31 13.32
CA ASN A 70 8.25 -5.19 13.82
C ASN A 70 8.74 -6.44 14.56
N ALA A 71 7.88 -7.09 15.35
CA ALA A 71 8.22 -8.35 16.03
C ALA A 71 8.47 -9.49 15.02
N GLY A 72 7.64 -9.59 13.98
CA GLY A 72 7.82 -10.55 12.89
C GLY A 72 9.14 -10.38 12.15
N VAL A 73 9.49 -9.13 11.80
CA VAL A 73 10.80 -8.79 11.22
C VAL A 73 11.94 -9.18 12.16
N ALA A 74 11.86 -8.78 13.43
CA ALA A 74 12.91 -9.05 14.42
C ALA A 74 13.16 -10.56 14.60
N ALA A 75 12.12 -11.39 14.55
CA ALA A 75 12.23 -12.85 14.63
C ALA A 75 13.00 -13.46 13.45
N LEU A 76 13.02 -12.79 12.29
CA LEU A 76 13.64 -13.28 11.05
C LEU A 76 14.98 -12.60 10.72
N ARG A 77 15.43 -11.60 11.50
CA ARG A 77 16.72 -10.90 11.30
C ARG A 77 17.98 -11.78 11.37
N GLY A 78 17.88 -13.02 11.83
CA GLY A 78 18.98 -13.99 11.80
C GLY A 78 18.99 -14.87 10.54
N VAL A 79 17.93 -14.84 9.73
CA VAL A 79 17.74 -15.76 8.61
C VAL A 79 18.47 -15.24 7.36
N PRO A 80 19.29 -16.06 6.67
CA PRO A 80 19.95 -15.66 5.43
C PRO A 80 18.95 -15.25 4.34
N VAL A 81 19.31 -14.27 3.50
CA VAL A 81 18.45 -13.79 2.41
C VAL A 81 18.00 -14.92 1.48
N ASP A 82 18.91 -15.82 1.09
CA ASP A 82 18.57 -16.95 0.21
C ASP A 82 17.50 -17.86 0.84
N GLN A 83 17.55 -18.04 2.17
CA GLN A 83 16.52 -18.79 2.89
C GLN A 83 15.21 -18.02 2.95
N LEU A 84 15.24 -16.69 3.18
CA LEU A 84 14.03 -15.87 3.14
C LEU A 84 13.35 -15.89 1.75
N ARG A 85 14.14 -15.85 0.67
CA ARG A 85 13.63 -15.95 -0.70
C ARG A 85 13.02 -17.33 -0.97
N ALA A 86 13.68 -18.40 -0.54
CA ALA A 86 13.16 -19.76 -0.65
C ALA A 86 11.86 -19.93 0.14
N ASP A 87 11.80 -19.42 1.37
CA ASP A 87 10.61 -19.44 2.22
C ASP A 87 9.46 -18.67 1.56
N LEU A 88 9.72 -17.45 1.06
CA LEU A 88 8.70 -16.65 0.38
C LEU A 88 8.13 -17.39 -0.84
N ALA A 89 9.00 -18.00 -1.65
CA ALA A 89 8.58 -18.75 -2.83
C ALA A 89 7.69 -19.96 -2.48
N ASP A 90 8.05 -20.75 -1.45
CA ASP A 90 7.24 -21.87 -0.95
C ASP A 90 5.87 -21.39 -0.44
N LEU A 91 5.86 -20.36 0.40
CA LEU A 91 4.66 -19.85 1.03
C LEU A 91 3.69 -19.25 0.00
N VAL A 92 4.20 -18.48 -0.97
CA VAL A 92 3.40 -17.93 -2.07
C VAL A 92 2.81 -19.05 -2.92
N ALA A 93 3.59 -20.09 -3.25
CA ALA A 93 3.09 -21.23 -4.02
C ALA A 93 1.95 -21.97 -3.27
N ARG A 94 2.17 -22.31 -1.99
CA ARG A 94 1.17 -22.98 -1.15
C ARG A 94 -0.11 -22.16 -1.01
N ARG A 95 0.00 -20.84 -0.85
CA ARG A 95 -1.19 -19.99 -0.77
C ARG A 95 -1.89 -19.81 -2.11
N ALA A 96 -1.14 -19.76 -3.22
CA ALA A 96 -1.75 -19.72 -4.54
C ALA A 96 -2.57 -20.98 -4.83
N GLU A 97 -2.12 -22.15 -4.36
CA GLU A 97 -2.89 -23.40 -4.43
C GLU A 97 -4.18 -23.33 -3.60
N THR A 98 -4.13 -22.81 -2.38
CA THR A 98 -5.34 -22.70 -1.53
C THR A 98 -6.34 -21.68 -2.07
N LEU A 99 -5.88 -20.67 -2.81
CA LEU A 99 -6.71 -19.64 -3.44
C LEU A 99 -7.16 -20.01 -4.87
N ALA A 100 -6.85 -21.22 -5.36
CA ALA A 100 -7.36 -21.70 -6.64
C ALA A 100 -8.89 -21.81 -6.64
N ASP A 101 -9.46 -22.23 -5.51
CA ASP A 101 -10.89 -22.18 -5.24
C ASP A 101 -11.22 -20.85 -4.53
N LEU A 102 -11.77 -19.90 -5.30
CA LEU A 102 -12.03 -18.56 -4.79
C LEU A 102 -13.05 -18.55 -3.64
N PRO A 103 -12.74 -17.90 -2.50
CA PRO A 103 -13.67 -17.76 -1.41
C PRO A 103 -14.79 -16.75 -1.73
N ASP A 104 -15.85 -16.73 -0.91
CA ASP A 104 -16.84 -15.65 -0.96
C ASP A 104 -16.16 -14.32 -0.56
N PRO A 105 -16.18 -13.28 -1.43
CA PRO A 105 -15.57 -11.98 -1.13
C PRO A 105 -16.02 -11.34 0.19
N GLN A 106 -17.27 -11.58 0.60
CA GLN A 106 -17.84 -10.98 1.82
C GLN A 106 -17.73 -11.88 3.06
N ALA A 107 -17.30 -13.13 2.90
CA ALA A 107 -17.07 -14.00 4.05
C ALA A 107 -15.83 -13.53 4.85
N PRO A 108 -15.80 -13.79 6.17
CA PRO A 108 -14.62 -13.56 6.98
C PRO A 108 -13.39 -14.28 6.40
N ALA A 109 -12.29 -13.55 6.24
CA ALA A 109 -11.01 -14.14 5.85
C ALA A 109 -10.45 -14.95 7.02
N VAL A 110 -9.78 -16.05 6.70
CA VAL A 110 -9.03 -16.84 7.69
C VAL A 110 -7.56 -16.43 7.68
N ASN A 111 -6.87 -16.66 8.81
CA ASN A 111 -5.43 -16.43 8.94
C ASN A 111 -4.99 -14.99 8.58
N THR A 112 -5.74 -13.99 9.03
CA THR A 112 -5.37 -12.59 8.84
C THR A 112 -4.21 -12.20 9.78
N PRO A 113 -3.33 -11.26 9.38
CA PRO A 113 -2.23 -10.79 10.24
C PRO A 113 -2.75 -10.27 11.57
N ALA A 114 -2.12 -10.69 12.67
CA ALA A 114 -2.58 -10.39 14.02
C ALA A 114 -4.04 -10.78 14.32
N GLY A 115 -4.70 -11.58 13.48
CA GLY A 115 -6.12 -11.94 13.63
C GLY A 115 -7.11 -10.80 13.40
N VAL A 116 -6.77 -9.81 12.58
CA VAL A 116 -7.68 -8.69 12.24
C VAL A 116 -8.95 -9.16 11.53
N GLU A 117 -10.07 -8.53 11.84
CA GLU A 117 -11.39 -8.91 11.33
C GLU A 117 -11.63 -8.34 9.93
N TRP A 118 -11.12 -9.03 8.89
CA TRP A 118 -11.31 -8.65 7.49
C TRP A 118 -12.20 -9.64 6.74
N THR A 119 -12.90 -9.15 5.71
CA THR A 119 -13.46 -10.03 4.67
C THR A 119 -12.36 -10.48 3.71
N TRP A 120 -12.60 -11.53 2.92
CA TRP A 120 -11.67 -11.98 1.88
C TRP A 120 -11.31 -10.88 0.88
N GLU A 121 -12.28 -10.06 0.47
CA GLU A 121 -12.06 -8.93 -0.40
C GLU A 121 -11.05 -7.94 0.19
N VAL A 122 -11.25 -7.55 1.46
CA VAL A 122 -10.37 -6.60 2.14
C VAL A 122 -8.98 -7.20 2.36
N GLY A 123 -8.91 -8.46 2.80
CA GLY A 123 -7.65 -9.15 3.05
C GLY A 123 -6.79 -9.29 1.80
N LEU A 124 -7.37 -9.73 0.67
CA LEU A 124 -6.64 -9.87 -0.59
C LEU A 124 -6.23 -8.51 -1.16
N ARG A 125 -7.11 -7.50 -1.16
CA ARG A 125 -6.75 -6.14 -1.59
C ARG A 125 -5.59 -5.57 -0.75
N ASN A 126 -5.69 -5.68 0.58
CA ASN A 126 -4.64 -5.18 1.47
C ASN A 126 -3.32 -5.93 1.26
N ARG A 127 -3.36 -7.23 0.96
CA ARG A 127 -2.15 -8.00 0.64
C ARG A 127 -1.46 -7.51 -0.63
N VAL A 128 -2.23 -7.18 -1.68
CA VAL A 128 -1.68 -6.57 -2.90
C VAL A 128 -0.97 -5.26 -2.57
N ILE A 129 -1.62 -4.39 -1.80
CA ILE A 129 -1.05 -3.08 -1.42
C ILE A 129 0.24 -3.26 -0.62
N ASP A 130 0.23 -4.13 0.39
CA ASP A 130 1.40 -4.42 1.23
C ASP A 130 2.57 -4.93 0.38
N LEU A 131 2.33 -5.97 -0.43
CA LEU A 131 3.40 -6.63 -1.16
C LEU A 131 3.97 -5.76 -2.29
N TRP A 132 3.12 -5.06 -3.05
CA TRP A 132 3.57 -4.14 -4.09
C TRP A 132 4.28 -2.91 -3.49
N SER A 133 3.78 -2.34 -2.39
CA SER A 133 4.45 -1.20 -1.75
C SER A 133 5.85 -1.58 -1.26
N HIS A 134 5.99 -2.79 -0.70
CA HIS A 134 7.26 -3.32 -0.23
C HIS A 134 8.21 -3.75 -1.36
N GLU A 135 7.69 -4.24 -2.48
CA GLU A 135 8.47 -4.37 -3.71
C GLU A 135 9.09 -3.02 -4.11
N GLN A 136 8.28 -1.96 -4.11
CA GLN A 136 8.75 -0.60 -4.41
C GLN A 136 9.73 -0.08 -3.35
N ASP A 137 9.55 -0.41 -2.07
CA ASP A 137 10.49 -0.06 -0.99
C ASP A 137 11.89 -0.66 -1.26
N ILE A 138 11.97 -1.94 -1.66
CA ILE A 138 13.24 -2.60 -2.03
C ILE A 138 13.83 -1.95 -3.28
N ARG A 139 13.02 -1.78 -4.34
CA ARG A 139 13.45 -1.16 -5.60
C ARG A 139 14.06 0.22 -5.39
N ARG A 140 13.39 1.09 -4.63
CA ARG A 140 13.89 2.46 -4.35
C ARG A 140 15.17 2.45 -3.52
N ALA A 141 15.27 1.59 -2.51
CA ALA A 141 16.46 1.50 -1.66
C ALA A 141 17.69 0.99 -2.43
N THR A 142 17.47 0.12 -3.41
CA THR A 142 18.53 -0.56 -4.19
C THR A 142 18.77 0.07 -5.56
N GLY A 143 18.02 1.10 -5.93
CA GLY A 143 18.13 1.80 -7.22
C GLY A 143 17.62 1.01 -8.42
N LEU A 144 16.82 -0.05 -8.21
CA LEU A 144 16.25 -0.86 -9.27
C LEU A 144 14.92 -0.25 -9.79
N PRO A 145 14.75 -0.03 -11.11
CA PRO A 145 13.50 0.52 -11.65
C PRO A 145 12.40 -0.54 -11.78
N GLY A 146 11.16 -0.12 -12.06
CA GLY A 146 10.08 -1.00 -12.55
C GLY A 146 8.91 -1.19 -11.59
N GLY A 147 7.88 -1.90 -12.06
CA GLY A 147 6.70 -2.26 -11.28
C GLY A 147 5.65 -1.15 -11.10
N LEU A 148 5.86 0.03 -11.69
CA LEU A 148 4.92 1.16 -11.57
C LEU A 148 3.68 1.05 -12.47
N ASP A 149 3.65 0.11 -13.40
CA ASP A 149 2.54 -0.24 -14.30
C ASP A 149 1.95 -1.63 -14.02
N ALA A 150 2.47 -2.34 -13.02
CA ALA A 150 2.02 -3.66 -12.62
C ALA A 150 0.57 -3.63 -12.07
N LEU A 151 -0.10 -4.78 -12.02
CA LEU A 151 -1.45 -4.87 -11.45
C LEU A 151 -1.49 -4.37 -9.99
N GLY A 152 -0.42 -4.61 -9.23
CA GLY A 152 -0.25 -4.08 -7.87
C GLY A 152 -0.27 -2.55 -7.81
N ALA A 153 0.33 -1.88 -8.80
CA ALA A 153 0.33 -0.42 -8.91
C ALA A 153 -1.09 0.11 -9.17
N HIS A 154 -1.85 -0.55 -10.04
CA HIS A 154 -3.25 -0.21 -10.32
C HIS A 154 -4.13 -0.35 -9.07
N VAL A 155 -4.05 -1.48 -8.36
CA VAL A 155 -4.84 -1.72 -7.14
C VAL A 155 -4.48 -0.72 -6.05
N THR A 156 -3.19 -0.45 -5.85
CA THR A 156 -2.71 0.48 -4.83
C THR A 156 -3.12 1.91 -5.12
N THR A 157 -2.91 2.37 -6.36
CA THR A 157 -3.30 3.72 -6.81
C THR A 157 -4.81 3.92 -6.67
N ALA A 158 -5.62 2.96 -7.11
CA ALA A 158 -7.08 3.03 -6.97
C ALA A 158 -7.52 3.07 -5.50
N THR A 159 -6.86 2.29 -4.62
CA THR A 159 -7.19 2.27 -3.19
C THR A 159 -6.84 3.59 -2.52
N PHE A 160 -5.69 4.18 -2.82
CA PHE A 160 -5.31 5.49 -2.31
C PHE A 160 -6.21 6.60 -2.85
N ALA A 161 -6.59 6.54 -4.13
CA ALA A 161 -7.55 7.48 -4.72
C ALA A 161 -8.92 7.42 -4.00
N ALA A 162 -9.41 6.22 -3.67
CA ALA A 162 -10.64 6.04 -2.91
C ALA A 162 -10.57 6.63 -1.48
N ALA A 163 -9.38 6.84 -0.94
CA ALA A 163 -9.15 7.45 0.36
C ALA A 163 -9.03 8.98 0.32
N LEU A 164 -9.00 9.64 -0.85
CA LEU A 164 -8.89 11.10 -0.97
C LEU A 164 -10.02 11.87 -0.25
N PRO A 165 -11.30 11.42 -0.28
CA PRO A 165 -12.34 12.01 0.57
C PRO A 165 -12.02 11.97 2.07
N TYR A 166 -11.44 10.86 2.55
CA TYR A 166 -11.01 10.75 3.93
C TYR A 166 -9.85 11.71 4.24
N VAL A 167 -8.86 11.84 3.33
CA VAL A 167 -7.76 12.80 3.45
C VAL A 167 -8.30 14.23 3.59
N LEU A 168 -9.15 14.67 2.66
CA LEU A 168 -9.67 16.05 2.65
C LEU A 168 -10.62 16.33 3.84
N GLY A 169 -11.59 15.44 4.07
CA GLY A 169 -12.66 15.67 5.05
C GLY A 169 -12.25 15.36 6.48
N ARG A 170 -11.37 14.37 6.72
CA ARG A 170 -11.05 13.90 8.08
C ARG A 170 -9.63 14.25 8.52
N LYS A 171 -8.62 14.07 7.67
CA LYS A 171 -7.23 14.39 8.03
C LYS A 171 -6.98 15.89 7.97
N VAL A 172 -7.33 16.53 6.85
CA VAL A 172 -7.17 17.98 6.65
C VAL A 172 -8.27 18.78 7.36
N LYS A 173 -9.48 18.21 7.47
CA LYS A 173 -10.69 18.88 8.01
C LYS A 173 -10.99 20.18 7.26
N ALA A 174 -10.96 20.12 5.93
CA ALA A 174 -11.23 21.28 5.10
C ALA A 174 -12.69 21.78 5.31
N PRO A 175 -12.93 23.10 5.30
CA PRO A 175 -14.27 23.65 5.47
C PRO A 175 -15.19 23.32 4.28
N ALA A 176 -16.50 23.40 4.50
CA ALA A 176 -17.50 23.26 3.44
C ALA A 176 -17.22 24.24 2.29
N GLY A 177 -17.44 23.79 1.06
CA GLY A 177 -17.12 24.52 -0.17
C GLY A 177 -15.68 24.34 -0.66
N THR A 178 -14.79 23.73 0.14
CA THR A 178 -13.42 23.43 -0.32
C THR A 178 -13.43 22.32 -1.37
N VAL A 179 -12.73 22.53 -2.48
CA VAL A 179 -12.57 21.54 -3.56
C VAL A 179 -11.09 21.39 -3.89
N VAL A 180 -10.60 20.15 -3.95
CA VAL A 180 -9.23 19.84 -4.35
C VAL A 180 -9.25 18.83 -5.49
N ARG A 181 -8.42 19.07 -6.50
CA ARG A 181 -8.20 18.15 -7.63
C ARG A 181 -6.80 17.54 -7.54
N TRP A 182 -6.73 16.23 -7.66
CA TRP A 182 -5.49 15.47 -7.81
C TRP A 182 -5.37 15.01 -9.25
N VAL A 183 -4.27 15.38 -9.90
CA VAL A 183 -3.90 14.87 -11.22
C VAL A 183 -2.65 14.03 -11.06
N VAL A 184 -2.77 12.73 -11.31
CA VAL A 184 -1.66 11.80 -11.30
C VAL A 184 -1.35 11.40 -12.74
N THR A 185 -0.12 11.67 -13.17
CA THR A 185 0.40 11.28 -14.48
C THR A 185 1.25 10.02 -14.39
N GLY A 186 1.72 9.51 -15.52
CA GLY A 186 2.60 8.34 -15.57
C GLY A 186 1.83 7.05 -15.88
N PRO A 187 2.37 5.88 -15.48
CA PRO A 187 1.86 4.60 -15.96
C PRO A 187 0.47 4.23 -15.43
N VAL A 188 0.10 4.73 -14.25
CA VAL A 188 -1.26 4.59 -13.69
C VAL A 188 -1.84 5.99 -13.49
N PRO A 189 -2.44 6.59 -14.54
CA PRO A 189 -2.97 7.94 -14.45
C PRO A 189 -4.29 7.99 -13.70
N LEU A 190 -4.53 9.11 -13.02
CA LEU A 190 -5.74 9.38 -12.24
C LEU A 190 -6.06 10.88 -12.32
N ASP A 191 -7.34 11.20 -12.40
CA ASP A 191 -7.83 12.58 -12.26
C ASP A 191 -9.05 12.55 -11.34
N SER A 192 -8.91 13.08 -10.13
CA SER A 192 -9.95 13.02 -9.11
C SER A 192 -10.14 14.36 -8.44
N THR A 193 -11.39 14.84 -8.47
CA THR A 193 -11.80 16.09 -7.84
C THR A 193 -12.73 15.78 -6.67
N ILE A 194 -12.30 16.14 -5.45
CA ILE A 194 -13.03 15.90 -4.21
C ILE A 194 -13.43 17.25 -3.60
N GLY A 195 -14.71 17.40 -3.25
CA GLY A 195 -15.25 18.58 -2.59
C GLY A 195 -15.90 18.26 -1.25
N VAL A 196 -15.81 19.20 -0.30
CA VAL A 196 -16.51 19.13 0.99
C VAL A 196 -17.87 19.82 0.85
N GLY A 197 -18.96 19.06 0.98
CA GLY A 197 -20.32 19.61 0.93
C GLY A 197 -20.72 20.36 2.20
N ASP A 198 -21.90 21.00 2.17
CA ASP A 198 -22.49 21.71 3.31
C ASP A 198 -22.73 20.82 4.54
N ASP A 199 -22.87 19.52 4.31
CA ASP A 199 -22.96 18.48 5.34
C ASP A 199 -21.61 18.12 5.99
N GLY A 200 -20.54 18.81 5.59
CA GLY A 200 -19.16 18.58 6.06
C GLY A 200 -18.54 17.30 5.52
N ARG A 201 -19.18 16.62 4.56
CA ARG A 201 -18.68 15.36 3.99
C ARG A 201 -17.95 15.60 2.67
N ALA A 202 -16.71 15.14 2.60
CA ALA A 202 -15.94 15.11 1.37
C ALA A 202 -16.43 13.98 0.44
N ARG A 203 -16.55 14.26 -0.86
CA ARG A 203 -17.00 13.33 -1.91
C ARG A 203 -16.53 13.79 -3.29
N PRO A 204 -16.53 12.91 -4.31
CA PRO A 204 -16.31 13.33 -5.69
C PRO A 204 -17.26 14.45 -6.12
N THR A 205 -16.76 15.40 -6.91
CA THR A 205 -17.52 16.56 -7.40
C THR A 205 -16.97 17.04 -8.75
N GLU A 206 -17.80 17.75 -9.51
CA GLU A 206 -17.44 18.43 -10.77
C GLU A 206 -17.26 19.95 -10.60
N ALA A 207 -17.26 20.44 -9.35
CA ALA A 207 -17.05 21.85 -9.06
C ALA A 207 -15.60 22.28 -9.32
N ASP A 208 -15.40 23.56 -9.61
CA ASP A 208 -14.07 24.12 -9.86
C ASP A 208 -13.16 23.98 -8.61
N PRO A 209 -11.92 23.50 -8.77
CA PRO A 209 -11.02 23.27 -7.65
C PRO A 209 -10.51 24.58 -7.05
N THR A 210 -10.50 24.66 -5.72
CA THR A 210 -9.79 25.69 -4.96
C THR A 210 -8.27 25.53 -5.10
N ALA A 211 -7.82 24.27 -5.17
CA ALA A 211 -6.43 23.91 -5.41
C ALA A 211 -6.34 22.65 -6.28
N THR A 212 -5.33 22.60 -7.14
CA THR A 212 -4.96 21.40 -7.90
C THR A 212 -3.53 20.99 -7.52
N VAL A 213 -3.34 19.72 -7.22
CA VAL A 213 -2.02 19.10 -7.04
C VAL A 213 -1.76 18.12 -8.19
N ARG A 214 -0.60 18.23 -8.83
CA ARG A 214 -0.17 17.33 -9.91
C ARG A 214 1.13 16.63 -9.55
N MET A 215 1.19 15.33 -9.78
CA MET A 215 2.37 14.50 -9.49
C MET A 215 2.35 13.24 -10.38
N ASP A 216 3.42 12.45 -10.39
CA ASP A 216 3.40 11.15 -11.08
C ASP A 216 2.92 9.99 -10.18
N THR A 217 2.71 8.82 -10.77
CA THR A 217 2.30 7.59 -10.07
C THR A 217 3.24 7.25 -8.90
N ALA A 218 4.55 7.47 -9.05
CA ALA A 218 5.53 7.17 -8.02
C ALA A 218 5.37 8.12 -6.81
N ALA A 219 5.31 9.42 -7.04
CA ALA A 219 5.08 10.42 -6.01
C ALA A 219 3.74 10.21 -5.29
N PHE A 220 2.68 9.92 -6.04
CA PHE A 220 1.35 9.65 -5.47
C PHE A 220 1.37 8.45 -4.52
N THR A 221 2.00 7.35 -4.92
CA THR A 221 2.08 6.14 -4.11
C THR A 221 3.08 6.27 -2.95
N ILE A 222 4.19 6.99 -3.11
CA ILE A 222 5.12 7.32 -2.02
C ILE A 222 4.41 8.12 -0.91
N LEU A 223 3.68 9.18 -1.29
CA LEU A 223 2.95 10.02 -0.34
C LEU A 223 1.77 9.27 0.29
N GLY A 224 1.02 8.50 -0.51
CA GLY A 224 -0.10 7.69 -0.04
C GLY A 224 0.34 6.58 0.92
N ALA A 225 1.52 6.00 0.70
CA ALA A 225 2.11 4.99 1.58
C ALA A 225 2.88 5.60 2.76
N GLY A 226 3.03 6.93 2.83
CA GLY A 226 3.73 7.63 3.91
C GLY A 226 5.25 7.37 3.96
N ARG A 227 5.86 7.02 2.83
CA ARG A 227 7.30 6.70 2.75
C ARG A 227 8.18 7.95 2.78
N ARG A 228 7.69 9.05 2.20
CA ARG A 228 8.40 10.34 2.18
C ARG A 228 7.43 11.49 2.35
N THR A 229 7.99 12.69 2.52
CA THR A 229 7.22 13.92 2.62
C THR A 229 7.05 14.58 1.25
N PRO A 230 6.14 15.57 1.11
CA PRO A 230 6.01 16.32 -0.15
C PRO A 230 7.27 17.07 -0.57
N ASP A 231 8.20 17.32 0.36
CA ASP A 231 9.46 17.99 0.07
C ASP A 231 10.49 17.05 -0.61
N ASP A 232 10.20 15.75 -0.65
CA ASP A 232 11.06 14.69 -1.21
C ASP A 232 10.60 14.18 -2.59
N VAL A 233 9.51 14.73 -3.13
CA VAL A 233 8.91 14.32 -4.41
C VAL A 233 8.52 15.53 -5.25
N GLU A 234 8.51 15.35 -6.57
CA GLU A 234 8.10 16.40 -7.50
C GLU A 234 6.57 16.55 -7.50
N VAL A 235 6.08 17.74 -7.15
CA VAL A 235 4.66 18.09 -7.13
C VAL A 235 4.45 19.50 -7.66
N GLU A 236 3.51 19.65 -8.59
CA GLU A 236 3.05 20.96 -9.06
C GLU A 236 1.77 21.36 -8.32
N ILE A 237 1.68 22.65 -7.95
CA ILE A 237 0.53 23.21 -7.24
C ILE A 237 -0.04 24.38 -8.05
N GLU A 238 -1.36 24.40 -8.21
CA GLU A 238 -2.13 25.49 -8.80
C GLU A 238 -3.26 25.89 -7.85
N GLY A 239 -3.55 27.19 -7.72
CA GLY A 239 -4.58 27.71 -6.81
C GLY A 239 -4.08 27.94 -5.39
N ASP A 240 -4.87 27.55 -4.39
CA ASP A 240 -4.55 27.74 -2.97
C ASP A 240 -3.39 26.82 -2.53
N ARG A 241 -2.21 27.42 -2.33
CA ARG A 241 -0.99 26.73 -1.96
C ARG A 241 -1.01 26.19 -0.52
N GLU A 242 -1.60 26.91 0.42
CA GLU A 242 -1.66 26.48 1.82
C GLU A 242 -2.54 25.22 1.95
N LEU A 243 -3.68 25.22 1.27
CA LEU A 243 -4.55 24.05 1.18
C LEU A 243 -3.85 22.85 0.54
N ALA A 244 -3.17 23.07 -0.58
CA ALA A 244 -2.44 22.02 -1.29
C ALA A 244 -1.35 21.39 -0.42
N GLU A 245 -0.52 22.20 0.25
CA GLU A 245 0.54 21.71 1.13
C GLU A 245 -0.02 20.90 2.32
N ARG A 246 -1.14 21.35 2.92
CA ARG A 246 -1.83 20.60 3.98
C ARG A 246 -2.36 19.26 3.48
N VAL A 247 -2.92 19.23 2.28
CA VAL A 247 -3.41 17.99 1.64
C VAL A 247 -2.26 17.02 1.37
N LEU A 248 -1.16 17.48 0.79
CA LEU A 248 0.00 16.65 0.44
C LEU A 248 0.61 16.02 1.70
N ARG A 249 0.77 16.80 2.78
CA ARG A 249 1.27 16.28 4.08
C ARG A 249 0.28 15.31 4.75
N ALA A 250 -0.98 15.32 4.36
CA ALA A 250 -2.02 14.44 4.90
C ALA A 250 -2.26 13.17 4.05
N MET A 251 -1.54 12.95 2.95
CA MET A 251 -1.84 11.86 2.01
C MET A 251 -1.64 10.45 2.55
N ALA A 252 -0.76 10.23 3.54
CA ALA A 252 -0.48 8.89 4.05
C ALA A 252 -1.75 8.19 4.59
N VAL A 253 -2.11 7.03 4.03
CA VAL A 253 -3.29 6.24 4.43
C VAL A 253 -2.95 4.82 4.85
N THR A 254 -1.68 4.46 4.76
CA THR A 254 -1.09 3.29 5.41
C THR A 254 -0.27 3.75 6.61
N THR A 255 -0.22 2.94 7.67
CA THR A 255 0.56 3.20 8.89
C THR A 255 1.38 1.98 9.23
#